data_AF-A0AAV8WZM9-F1
#
_entry.id   AF-A0AAV8WZM9-F1
#
_cell.length_a   1.000
_cell.length_b   1.000
_cell.length_c   1.000
_cell.angle_alpha   90.00
_cell.angle_beta   90.00
_cell.angle_gamma   90.00
#
_symmetry.space_group_name_H-M   'P 1'
#
loop_
_entity.id
_entity.type
_entity.pdbx_description
1 polymer ?
#
loop_
_entity_poly.entity_id
_entity_poly.type
_entity_poly.pdbx_seq_one_letter_code
_entity_poly.pdbx_strand_id
1 'polypeptide(L)' 'MKNVVELRPRAEEFIEKVVDNYTNEEFRHNFRMNRITFNDVLTLIADKMSTQDIDVGHHKISVKVELLIIWYFATPDIG' A
#
# COMPACT_ATOMS: atom_id res chain seq x y z
N MET A 1 13.11 14.60 -32.51
CA MET A 1 12.05 14.86 -31.51
C MET A 1 12.06 13.70 -30.52
N LYS A 2 12.25 13.95 -29.22
CA LYS A 2 12.19 12.90 -28.21
C LYS A 2 10.72 12.51 -28.02
N ASN A 3 10.39 11.23 -28.15
CA ASN A 3 9.08 10.72 -27.75
C ASN A 3 8.95 10.93 -26.24
N VAL A 4 8.20 11.95 -25.84
CA VAL A 4 7.80 12.11 -24.44
C VAL A 4 6.74 11.04 -24.22
N VAL A 5 7.17 9.89 -23.70
CA VAL A 5 6.23 8.96 -23.09
C VAL A 5 5.63 9.74 -21.92
N GLU A 6 4.38 10.18 -22.04
CA GLU A 6 3.61 10.62 -20.88
C GLU A 6 3.59 9.43 -19.94
N LEU A 7 4.42 9.49 -18.89
CA LEU A 7 4.27 8.65 -17.73
C LEU A 7 2.90 9.01 -17.18
N ARG A 8 1.87 8.19 -17.48
CA ARG A 8 0.62 8.21 -16.73
C ARG A 8 1.03 8.23 -15.26
N PRO A 9 0.62 9.22 -14.44
CA PRO A 9 1.10 9.35 -13.06
C PRO A 9 0.90 7.99 -12.40
N ARG A 10 2.01 7.29 -12.17
CA ARG A 10 1.99 5.88 -11.76
C ARG A 10 1.72 5.83 -10.27
N ALA A 11 0.58 6.37 -9.82
CA ALA A 11 0.18 6.40 -8.42
C ALA A 11 1.37 6.71 -7.50
N GLU A 12 2.29 7.60 -7.93
CA GLU A 12 3.49 7.90 -7.16
C GLU A 12 3.00 8.51 -5.86
N GLU A 13 3.33 7.84 -4.76
CA GLU A 13 2.90 8.20 -3.42
C GLU A 13 1.36 8.14 -3.22
N PHE A 14 0.63 7.31 -3.96
CA PHE A 14 -0.83 7.18 -3.78
C PHE A 14 -1.20 6.76 -2.35
N ILE A 15 -0.40 5.89 -1.72
CA ILE A 15 -0.66 5.49 -0.33
C ILE A 15 -0.50 6.71 0.59
N GLU A 16 0.60 7.43 0.46
CA GLU A 16 0.95 8.58 1.30
C GLU A 16 0.06 9.81 1.05
N LYS A 17 -0.37 10.03 -0.19
CA LYS A 17 -1.16 11.20 -0.59
C LYS A 17 -2.66 10.97 -0.56
N VAL A 18 -3.12 9.73 -0.71
CA VAL A 18 -4.55 9.42 -0.83
C VAL A 18 -5.01 8.54 0.32
N VAL A 19 -4.43 7.35 0.47
CA VAL A 19 -4.89 6.37 1.49
C VAL A 19 -4.68 6.89 2.91
N ASP A 20 -3.60 7.63 3.16
CA ASP A 20 -3.32 8.22 4.47
C ASP A 20 -4.28 9.33 4.83
N ASN A 21 -4.87 9.98 3.83
CA ASN A 21 -5.87 11.03 4.01
C ASN A 21 -7.32 10.50 4.00
N TYR A 22 -7.55 9.20 3.76
CA TYR A 22 -8.89 8.63 3.86
C TYR A 22 -9.44 8.76 5.28
N THR A 23 -10.71 9.12 5.38
CA THR A 23 -11.52 8.89 6.57
C THR A 23 -11.58 7.39 6.88
N ASN A 24 -11.99 7.05 8.12
CA ASN A 24 -12.18 5.65 8.50
C ASN A 24 -13.24 4.94 7.62
N GLU A 25 -14.25 5.67 7.15
CA GLU A 25 -15.28 5.13 6.27
C GLU A 25 -14.74 4.85 4.87
N GLU A 26 -14.01 5.79 4.28
CA GLU A 26 -13.36 5.60 2.98
C GLU A 26 -12.35 4.47 3.03
N PHE A 27 -11.53 4.39 4.09
CA PHE A 27 -10.59 3.29 4.27
C PHE A 27 -11.32 1.95 4.34
N ARG A 28 -12.38 1.86 5.15
CA ARG A 28 -13.18 0.63 5.26
C ARG A 28 -13.87 0.27 3.96
N HIS A 29 -14.34 1.24 3.18
CA HIS A 29 -14.97 0.98 1.90
C HIS A 29 -13.98 0.40 0.88
N ASN A 30 -12.77 0.99 0.80
CA ASN A 30 -11.74 0.58 -0.17
C ASN A 30 -11.04 -0.73 0.21
N PHE A 31 -10.77 -0.94 1.51
CA PHE A 31 -9.99 -2.09 1.98
C PHE A 31 -10.84 -3.15 2.70
N ARG A 32 -12.16 -2.92 2.85
CA ARG A 32 -13.11 -3.82 3.54
C ARG A 32 -12.65 -4.18 4.97
N MET A 33 -11.85 -3.30 5.59
CA MET A 33 -11.25 -3.48 6.91
C MET A 33 -11.25 -2.14 7.66
N ASN A 34 -11.48 -2.17 8.97
CA ASN A 34 -11.33 -0.98 9.80
C ASN A 34 -9.85 -0.57 9.87
N ARG A 35 -9.56 0.73 9.76
CA ARG A 35 -8.19 1.26 9.83
C ARG A 35 -7.45 0.84 11.11
N ILE A 36 -8.15 0.76 12.25
CA ILE A 36 -7.58 0.29 13.52
C ILE A 36 -7.12 -1.16 13.40
N THR A 37 -7.98 -2.05 12.91
CA THR A 37 -7.63 -3.46 12.68
C THR A 37 -6.46 -3.61 11.72
N PHE A 38 -6.42 -2.80 10.65
CA PHE A 38 -5.29 -2.77 9.74
C PHE A 38 -3.99 -2.40 10.47
N ASN A 39 -4.00 -1.36 11.31
CA ASN A 39 -2.84 -0.95 12.08
C ASN A 39 -2.41 -2.02 13.09
N ASP A 40 -3.35 -2.69 13.76
CA ASP A 40 -3.04 -3.78 14.68
C ASP A 40 -2.35 -4.94 13.95
N VAL A 41 -2.88 -5.34 12.79
CA VAL A 41 -2.27 -6.37 11.93
C VAL A 41 -0.90 -5.93 11.46
N LEU A 42 -0.74 -4.67 11.03
CA LEU A 42 0.53 -4.10 10.63
C LEU A 42 1.56 -4.20 11.76
N THR A 43 1.21 -3.84 13.00
CA THR A 43 2.12 -3.96 14.15
C THR A 43 2.53 -5.41 14.42
N LEU A 44 1.63 -6.38 14.28
CA LEU A 44 1.93 -7.80 14.52
C LEU A 44 2.89 -8.40 13.51
N ILE A 45 2.92 -7.87 12.29
CA ILE A 45 3.68 -8.44 11.17
C ILE A 45 4.82 -7.55 10.68
N ALA A 46 4.90 -6.29 11.16
CA ALA A 46 5.95 -5.34 10.80
C ALA A 46 7.35 -5.95 10.97
N ASP A 47 7.61 -6.54 12.13
CA ASP A 47 8.90 -7.17 12.45
C ASP A 47 9.18 -8.42 11.61
N LYS A 48 8.12 -9.08 11.09
CA LYS A 48 8.24 -10.29 10.25
C LYS A 48 8.43 -9.97 8.77
N MET A 49 7.92 -8.83 8.32
CA MET A 49 8.05 -8.34 6.94
C MET A 49 9.22 -7.39 6.75
N SER A 50 9.78 -6.84 7.84
CA SER A 50 11.06 -6.12 7.79
C SER A 50 12.22 -7.12 7.58
N THR A 51 12.27 -7.76 6.42
CA THR A 51 13.50 -8.43 5.99
C THR A 51 14.57 -7.33 5.82
N GLN A 52 15.57 -7.37 6.68
CA GLN A 52 16.73 -6.48 6.66
C GLN A 52 17.67 -6.74 5.47
N ASP A 53 17.17 -7.28 4.36
CA ASP A 53 18.01 -7.52 3.20
C ASP A 53 18.16 -6.22 2.42
N ILE A 54 19.29 -5.57 2.70
CA ILE A 54 19.88 -4.48 1.98
C ILE A 54 20.28 -5.05 0.62
N ASP A 55 19.32 -5.23 -0.29
CA ASP A 55 19.65 -5.52 -1.67
C ASP A 55 19.91 -4.20 -2.39
N VAL A 56 21.18 -3.98 -2.70
CA VAL A 56 21.73 -2.74 -3.24
C VAL A 56 21.13 -2.50 -4.63
N GLY A 57 20.06 -1.70 -4.69
CA GLY A 57 19.49 -1.22 -5.95
C GLY A 57 17.96 -1.11 -6.00
N HIS A 58 17.23 -1.76 -5.09
CA HIS A 58 15.77 -1.71 -5.07
C HIS A 58 15.26 -0.70 -4.02
N HIS A 59 14.36 0.20 -4.43
CA HIS A 59 13.65 1.08 -3.49
C HIS A 59 12.89 0.20 -2.50
N LYS A 60 13.16 0.36 -1.20
CA LYS A 60 12.42 -0.33 -0.14
C LYS A 60 10.99 0.19 -0.14
N ILE A 61 10.04 -0.68 -0.46
CA ILE A 61 8.62 -0.43 -0.25
C ILE A 61 8.36 -0.56 1.27
N SER A 62 7.55 0.32 1.85
CA SER A 62 7.23 0.19 3.28
C SER A 62 6.31 -1.01 3.52
N VAL A 63 6.47 -1.67 4.67
CA VAL A 63 5.62 -2.82 5.06
C VAL A 63 4.12 -2.49 5.00
N LYS A 64 3.77 -1.23 5.30
CA LYS A 64 2.40 -0.72 5.19
C LYS A 64 1.89 -0.78 3.74
N VAL A 65 2.71 -0.34 2.78
CA VAL A 65 2.36 -0.35 1.36
C VAL A 65 2.25 -1.79 0.85
N GLU A 66 3.17 -2.69 1.25
CA GLU A 66 3.11 -4.10 0.89
C GLU A 66 1.84 -4.77 1.43
N LEU A 67 1.50 -4.52 2.69
CA LEU A 67 0.29 -5.07 3.30
C LEU A 67 -0.98 -4.57 2.62
N LEU A 68 -1.06 -3.28 2.28
CA LEU A 68 -2.22 -2.72 1.57
C LEU A 68 -2.37 -3.33 0.16
N ILE A 69 -1.26 -3.55 -0.54
CA ILE A 69 -1.25 -4.20 -1.86
C ILE A 69 -1.74 -5.65 -1.75
N ILE A 70 -1.17 -6.43 -0.82
CA ILE A 70 -1.59 -7.81 -0.58
C ILE A 70 -3.08 -7.85 -0.25
N TRP A 71 -3.54 -6.95 0.61
CA TRP A 71 -4.93 -6.92 1.06
C TRP A 71 -5.88 -6.59 -0.09
N TYR A 72 -5.56 -5.58 -0.90
CA TYR A 72 -6.35 -5.18 -2.06
C TYR A 72 -6.52 -6.32 -3.08
N PHE A 73 -5.45 -7.09 -3.34
CA PHE A 73 -5.52 -8.24 -4.26
C PHE A 73 -6.13 -9.50 -3.62
N ALA A 74 -6.04 -9.65 -2.30
CA ALA A 74 -6.58 -10.80 -1.59
C ALA A 74 -8.10 -10.70 -1.35
N THR A 75 -8.69 -9.50 -1.44
CA THR A 75 -10.14 -9.32 -1.39
C THR A 75 -10.74 -9.52 -2.78
N PRO A 76 -11.43 -10.64 -3.07
CA PRO A 76 -12.09 -10.81 -4.34
C PRO A 76 -13.15 -9.73 -4.53
N ASP A 77 -13.20 -9.13 -5.72
CA ASP A 77 -14.38 -8.43 -6.18
C ASP A 77 -15.49 -9.46 -6.31
N ILE A 78 -16.31 -9.57 -5.28
CA ILE A 78 -17.62 -10.22 -5.39
C ILE A 78 -18.50 -9.24 -6.17
N GLY A 79 -18.26 -9.16 -7.48
CA GLY A 79 -19.18 -8.63 -8.47
C GLY A 79 -20.26 -9.64 -8.80
#